data_AF-A0A4R8BAY5-F1
#
_entry.id   AF-A0A4R8BAY5-F1
#
_cell.length_a   1.000
_cell.length_b   1.000
_cell.length_c   1.000
_cell.angle_alpha   90.00
_cell.angle_beta   90.00
_cell.angle_gamma   90.00
#
_symmetry.space_group_name_H-M   'P 1'
#
loop_
_entity.id
_entity.type
_entity.pdbx_description
1 polymer ?
#
loop_
_entity_poly.entity_id
_entity_poly.type
_entity_poly.pdbx_seq_one_letter_code
_entity_poly.pdbx_strand_id
1 'polypeptide(L)'
;MINIFKRKTNVKDIESFELRVAELINPELPQIKESLENFKMNIYFQKQGIQIIRSYYPKKISEIRRNYDFFELSGIYLTEKKTKKETQVKLYYSDNRLHIIKIDKPITFYRDFDFNSITKKELAIRNIKTENPDLKIVSKILSSLNKQQLDLLEIESTFEIEIGEKFYYLILDMEDGNYIAIDKKGKVYRLIHDHTEIVKEIFKNTNDFLEFYSGNKYNLEIYFK
;
A
#
# COMPACT_ATOMS: atom_id res chain seq x y z
N MET A 1 30.30 14.76 32.36
CA MET A 1 30.57 13.93 31.15
C MET A 1 29.23 13.58 30.52
N ILE A 2 28.88 14.21 29.40
CA ILE A 2 27.60 13.97 28.71
C ILE A 2 27.68 12.59 28.07
N ASN A 3 26.67 11.75 28.32
CA ASN A 3 26.58 10.38 27.87
C ASN A 3 26.27 10.32 26.36
N ILE A 4 27.30 10.56 25.52
CA ILE A 4 27.19 10.65 24.06
C ILE A 4 26.90 9.28 23.39
N PHE A 5 26.91 8.17 24.13
CA PHE A 5 27.04 6.82 23.56
C PHE A 5 25.81 5.91 23.60
N LYS A 6 24.59 6.44 23.44
CA LYS A 6 23.40 5.60 23.14
C LYS A 6 22.42 6.28 22.17
N ARG A 7 22.87 6.69 20.99
CA ARG A 7 21.95 7.17 19.93
C ARG A 7 21.08 6.02 19.45
N LYS A 8 19.78 6.14 19.68
CA LYS A 8 18.72 5.28 19.16
C LYS A 8 18.60 5.49 17.64
N THR A 9 18.28 4.43 16.91
CA THR A 9 17.93 4.53 15.49
C THR A 9 16.83 5.59 15.32
N ASN A 10 16.99 6.50 14.36
CA ASN A 10 16.03 7.55 14.08
C ASN A 10 15.53 7.49 12.63
N VAL A 11 14.54 8.32 12.30
CA VAL A 11 13.90 8.35 10.98
C VAL A 11 14.92 8.55 9.85
N LYS A 12 15.87 9.48 9.98
CA LYS A 12 16.88 9.73 8.94
C LYS A 12 17.80 8.52 8.70
N ASP A 13 18.06 7.74 9.75
CA ASP A 13 18.84 6.51 9.59
C ASP A 13 18.05 5.51 8.74
N ILE A 14 16.74 5.36 8.98
CA ILE A 14 15.86 4.47 8.21
C ILE A 14 15.66 4.95 6.78
N GLU A 15 15.51 6.25 6.55
CA GLU A 15 15.46 6.83 5.20
C GLU A 15 16.74 6.53 4.42
N SER A 16 17.90 6.68 5.05
CA SER A 16 19.18 6.35 4.40
C SER A 16 19.32 4.85 4.11
N PHE A 17 18.86 4.00 5.02
CA PHE A 17 18.83 2.56 4.80
C PHE A 17 17.93 2.19 3.61
N GLU A 18 16.70 2.70 3.62
CA GLU A 18 15.69 2.41 2.60
C GLU A 18 16.16 2.85 1.21
N LEU A 19 16.73 4.05 1.09
CA LEU A 19 17.27 4.56 -0.17
C LEU A 19 18.36 3.64 -0.74
N ARG A 20 19.32 3.23 0.10
CA ARG A 20 20.43 2.35 -0.32
C ARG A 20 19.93 0.98 -0.76
N VAL A 21 18.97 0.40 -0.03
CA VAL A 21 18.35 -0.86 -0.41
C VAL A 21 17.62 -0.70 -1.74
N ALA A 22 16.80 0.35 -1.91
CA ALA A 22 16.06 0.61 -3.13
C ALA A 22 17.00 0.80 -4.34
N GLU A 23 18.11 1.51 -4.19
CA GLU A 23 19.13 1.64 -5.24
C GLU A 23 19.75 0.30 -5.63
N LEU A 24 20.07 -0.53 -4.63
CA LEU A 24 20.73 -1.83 -4.83
C LEU A 24 19.84 -2.86 -5.54
N ILE A 25 18.52 -2.83 -5.29
CA ILE A 25 17.54 -3.75 -5.88
C ILE A 25 16.78 -3.17 -7.08
N ASN A 26 17.09 -1.92 -7.47
CA ASN A 26 16.41 -1.24 -8.57
C ASN A 26 16.39 -2.03 -9.91
N PRO A 27 17.44 -2.78 -10.30
CA PRO A 27 17.40 -3.58 -11.53
C PRO A 27 16.31 -4.67 -11.52
N GLU A 28 15.96 -5.21 -10.35
CA GLU A 28 14.96 -6.28 -10.22
C GLU A 28 13.58 -5.77 -9.74
N LEU A 29 13.57 -4.70 -8.94
CA LEU A 29 12.37 -4.15 -8.29
C LEU A 29 12.35 -2.61 -8.38
N PRO A 30 12.26 -2.02 -9.60
CA PRO A 30 12.29 -0.58 -9.80
C PRO A 30 11.15 0.15 -9.08
N GLN A 31 9.98 -0.50 -8.95
CA GLN A 31 8.81 0.05 -8.29
C GLN A 31 9.04 0.41 -6.82
N ILE A 32 10.00 -0.23 -6.13
CA ILE A 32 10.34 0.12 -4.75
C ILE A 32 10.98 1.51 -4.70
N LYS A 33 11.86 1.81 -5.65
CA LYS A 33 12.52 3.13 -5.74
C LYS A 33 11.53 4.22 -6.15
N GLU A 34 10.64 3.91 -7.09
CA GLU A 34 9.57 4.84 -7.54
C GLU A 34 8.62 5.21 -6.40
N SER A 35 8.41 4.30 -5.44
CA SER A 35 7.54 4.53 -4.28
C SER A 35 8.14 5.45 -3.19
N LEU A 36 9.41 5.87 -3.33
CA LEU A 36 10.09 6.78 -2.40
C LEU A 36 9.63 8.23 -2.60
N GLU A 37 8.36 8.51 -2.31
CA GLU A 37 7.76 9.84 -2.42
C GLU A 37 7.92 10.71 -1.15
N ASN A 38 7.48 11.97 -1.23
CA ASN A 38 7.41 12.90 -0.10
C ASN A 38 6.32 12.48 0.91
N PHE A 39 6.64 11.55 1.80
CA PHE A 39 5.81 11.17 2.95
C PHE A 39 6.39 11.72 4.26
N LYS A 40 5.55 11.82 5.28
CA LYS A 40 6.03 11.91 6.66
C LYS A 40 6.22 10.50 7.21
N MET A 41 7.45 10.13 7.56
CA MET A 41 7.79 8.83 8.15
C MET A 41 7.79 8.90 9.69
N ASN A 42 7.16 7.92 10.34
CA ASN A 42 7.29 7.64 11.77
C ASN A 42 7.80 6.21 11.95
N ILE A 43 8.63 5.98 12.97
CA ILE A 43 9.18 4.65 13.28
C ILE A 43 8.82 4.20 14.69
N TYR A 44 8.44 2.94 14.83
CA TYR A 44 8.08 2.30 16.08
C TYR A 44 8.92 1.05 16.29
N PHE A 45 9.44 0.88 17.51
CA PHE A 45 10.30 -0.25 17.85
C PHE A 45 9.44 -1.33 18.47
N GLN A 46 9.38 -2.48 17.81
CA GLN A 46 8.69 -3.67 18.31
C GLN A 46 9.72 -4.73 18.70
N LYS A 47 9.29 -5.79 19.39
CA LYS A 47 10.20 -6.88 19.80
C LYS A 47 10.93 -7.52 18.63
N GLN A 48 10.30 -7.56 17.45
CA GLN A 48 10.78 -8.28 16.26
C GLN A 48 11.32 -7.37 15.16
N GLY A 49 11.40 -6.05 15.37
CA GLY A 49 11.85 -5.16 14.31
C GLY A 49 11.45 -3.69 14.48
N ILE A 50 11.61 -2.94 13.40
CA ILE A 50 11.22 -1.55 13.26
C ILE A 50 10.00 -1.49 12.35
N GLN A 51 8.87 -1.02 12.86
CA GLN A 51 7.69 -0.73 12.07
C GLN A 51 7.77 0.71 11.56
N ILE A 52 7.43 0.91 10.29
CA ILE A 52 7.46 2.20 9.60
C ILE A 52 6.02 2.56 9.22
N ILE A 53 5.55 3.71 9.71
CA ILE A 53 4.24 4.27 9.38
C ILE A 53 4.44 5.51 8.54
N ARG A 54 3.75 5.59 7.41
CA ARG A 54 3.82 6.71 6.47
C ARG A 54 2.49 7.46 6.52
N SER A 55 2.55 8.78 6.62
CA SER A 55 1.40 9.66 6.44
C SER A 55 1.60 10.48 5.17
N TYR A 56 0.58 10.50 4.33
CA TYR A 56 0.59 11.29 3.10
C TYR A 56 0.36 12.77 3.42
N TYR A 57 1.01 13.65 2.66
CA TYR A 57 0.53 15.03 2.58
C TYR A 57 -0.79 15.04 1.80
N PRO A 58 -1.79 15.86 2.18
CA PRO A 58 -3.18 15.75 1.71
C PRO A 58 -3.42 15.88 0.19
N LYS A 59 -2.40 16.13 -0.63
CA LYS A 59 -2.53 16.37 -2.08
C LYS A 59 -2.46 15.12 -2.99
N LYS A 60 -2.18 13.92 -2.46
CA LYS A 60 -1.96 12.69 -3.28
C LYS A 60 -2.75 11.46 -2.80
N ILE A 61 -3.94 11.65 -2.23
CA ILE A 61 -4.75 10.49 -1.79
C ILE A 61 -5.33 9.73 -3.02
N SER A 62 -5.56 10.43 -4.14
CA SER A 62 -6.14 9.90 -5.39
C SER A 62 -5.27 8.90 -6.17
N GLU A 63 -3.96 8.85 -5.93
CA GLU A 63 -3.03 7.97 -6.66
C GLU A 63 -2.75 6.64 -5.92
N ILE A 64 -3.28 6.48 -4.70
CA ILE A 64 -3.01 5.29 -3.89
C ILE A 64 -3.99 4.20 -4.29
N ARG A 65 -3.68 3.51 -5.39
CA ARG A 65 -4.19 2.17 -5.62
C ARG A 65 -3.80 1.34 -4.38
N ARG A 66 -4.76 1.04 -3.49
CA ARG A 66 -4.53 0.13 -2.37
C ARG A 66 -4.38 -1.27 -2.96
N ASN A 67 -3.17 -1.60 -3.39
CA ASN A 67 -2.84 -2.97 -3.74
C ASN A 67 -2.42 -3.63 -2.43
N TYR A 68 -3.24 -4.53 -1.92
CA TYR A 68 -2.95 -5.30 -0.70
C TYR A 68 -1.74 -6.26 -0.85
N ASP A 69 -0.79 -5.95 -1.74
CA ASP A 69 0.48 -6.63 -1.95
C ASP A 69 1.37 -6.40 -0.74
N PHE A 70 1.28 -7.34 0.20
CA PHE A 70 2.21 -7.46 1.30
C PHE A 70 3.19 -8.59 0.99
N PHE A 71 4.49 -8.30 1.00
CA PHE A 71 5.50 -9.31 0.72
C PHE A 71 6.73 -9.17 1.62
N GLU A 72 7.36 -10.31 1.89
CA GLU A 72 8.67 -10.39 2.51
C GLU A 72 9.74 -10.44 1.42
N LEU A 73 10.69 -9.52 1.49
CA LEU A 73 11.92 -9.52 0.72
C LEU A 73 13.07 -10.02 1.61
N SER A 74 13.72 -11.09 1.17
CA SER A 74 14.96 -11.64 1.73
C SER A 74 16.09 -11.51 0.71
N GLY A 75 17.34 -11.63 1.18
CA GLY A 75 18.53 -11.53 0.33
C GLY A 75 19.35 -10.24 0.54
N ILE A 76 18.91 -9.36 1.45
CA ILE A 76 19.64 -8.17 1.89
C ILE A 76 20.46 -8.48 3.13
N TYR A 77 21.74 -8.12 3.10
CA TYR A 77 22.70 -8.40 4.17
C TYR A 77 23.41 -7.14 4.63
N LEU A 78 23.74 -7.10 5.92
CA LEU A 78 24.54 -6.05 6.55
C LEU A 78 25.59 -6.65 7.48
N THR A 79 26.72 -5.98 7.59
CA THR A 79 27.77 -6.34 8.54
C THR A 79 27.49 -5.72 9.91
N GLU A 80 27.43 -6.56 10.93
CA GLU A 80 27.45 -6.11 12.32
C GLU A 80 28.79 -5.46 12.67
N LYS A 81 28.79 -4.22 13.15
CA LYS A 81 30.01 -3.44 13.38
C LYS A 81 30.94 -4.07 14.42
N LYS A 82 30.38 -4.71 15.45
CA LYS A 82 31.14 -5.29 16.58
C LYS A 82 31.70 -6.67 16.26
N THR A 83 30.84 -7.56 15.78
CA THR A 83 31.19 -8.96 15.53
C THR A 83 31.80 -9.18 14.15
N LYS A 84 31.66 -8.19 13.24
CA LYS A 84 31.99 -8.28 11.82
C LYS A 84 31.20 -9.39 11.09
N LYS A 85 30.16 -9.91 11.74
CA LYS A 85 29.31 -10.94 11.17
C LYS A 85 28.36 -10.33 10.15
N GLU A 86 28.28 -10.94 8.98
CA GLU A 86 27.26 -10.64 8.01
C GLU A 86 25.91 -11.24 8.45
N THR A 87 24.87 -10.42 8.48
CA THR A 87 23.54 -10.78 8.97
C THR A 87 22.51 -10.39 7.93
N GLN A 88 21.61 -11.33 7.61
CA GLN A 88 20.48 -11.05 6.74
C GLN A 88 19.44 -10.21 7.47
N VAL A 89 18.92 -9.19 6.79
CA VAL A 89 17.78 -8.41 7.25
C VAL A 89 16.59 -8.74 6.37
N LYS A 90 15.48 -9.12 6.99
CA LYS A 90 14.22 -9.37 6.30
C LYS A 90 13.41 -8.09 6.24
N LEU A 91 12.95 -7.75 5.06
CA LEU A 91 12.20 -6.53 4.81
C LEU A 91 10.77 -6.90 4.42
N TYR A 92 9.79 -6.20 4.96
CA TYR A 92 8.40 -6.39 4.58
C TYR A 92 7.89 -5.12 3.93
N TYR A 93 7.32 -5.27 2.75
CA TYR A 93 6.77 -4.20 1.95
C TYR A 93 5.26 -4.32 1.87
N SER A 94 4.56 -3.18 1.89
CA SER A 94 3.14 -3.03 1.54
C SER A 94 3.05 -2.00 0.44
N ASP A 95 2.35 -2.29 -0.66
CA ASP A 95 2.21 -1.35 -1.78
C ASP A 95 3.59 -0.84 -2.28
N ASN A 96 4.56 -1.76 -2.36
CA ASN A 96 5.97 -1.49 -2.69
C ASN A 96 6.75 -0.58 -1.73
N ARG A 97 6.16 -0.20 -0.59
CA ARG A 97 6.79 0.68 0.43
C ARG A 97 7.26 -0.12 1.63
N LEU A 98 8.43 0.19 2.15
CA LEU A 98 8.98 -0.52 3.32
C LEU A 98 8.10 -0.27 4.54
N HIS A 99 7.56 -1.35 5.11
CA HIS A 99 6.66 -1.33 6.26
C HIS A 99 7.33 -1.88 7.53
N ILE A 100 8.13 -2.94 7.40
CA ILE A 100 8.84 -3.54 8.55
C ILE A 100 10.27 -3.90 8.17
N ILE A 101 11.20 -3.53 9.05
CA ILE A 101 12.58 -4.06 9.06
C ILE A 101 12.66 -5.06 10.19
N LYS A 102 12.71 -6.36 9.87
CA LYS A 102 12.82 -7.43 10.85
C LYS A 102 14.28 -7.64 11.21
N ILE A 103 14.61 -7.29 12.45
CA ILE A 103 15.97 -7.32 12.97
C ILE A 103 15.96 -7.46 14.49
N ASP A 104 16.96 -8.13 15.02
CA ASP A 104 17.18 -8.20 16.45
C ASP A 104 17.69 -6.85 16.98
N LYS A 105 17.26 -6.49 18.20
CA LYS A 105 17.63 -5.23 18.87
C LYS A 105 17.37 -3.97 18.01
N PRO A 106 16.12 -3.75 17.56
CA PRO A 106 15.80 -2.72 16.57
C PRO A 106 16.10 -1.29 17.02
N ILE A 107 16.03 -1.02 18.33
CA ILE A 107 16.34 0.29 18.94
C ILE A 107 17.74 0.78 18.55
N THR A 108 18.66 -0.14 18.30
CA THR A 108 20.07 0.16 18.08
C THR A 108 20.57 -0.28 16.70
N PHE A 109 19.66 -0.58 15.77
CA PHE A 109 19.95 -1.01 14.40
C PHE A 109 21.04 -0.17 13.70
N TYR A 110 20.88 1.15 13.60
CA TYR A 110 21.89 2.00 12.94
C TYR A 110 23.26 1.98 13.65
N ARG A 111 23.26 1.85 14.98
CA ARG A 111 24.48 1.77 15.77
C ARG A 111 25.18 0.42 15.55
N ASP A 112 24.42 -0.66 15.48
CA ASP A 112 24.98 -2.01 15.51
C ASP A 112 25.38 -2.52 14.11
N PHE A 113 24.79 -1.96 13.05
CA PHE A 113 25.04 -2.37 11.65
C PHE A 113 25.68 -1.27 10.82
N ASP A 114 26.52 -1.65 9.85
CA ASP A 114 27.11 -0.74 8.88
C ASP A 114 26.27 -0.68 7.60
N PHE A 115 25.60 0.46 7.37
CA PHE A 115 24.75 0.64 6.20
C PHE A 115 25.54 0.85 4.90
N ASN A 116 26.86 1.10 4.97
CA ASN A 116 27.70 1.09 3.78
C ASN A 116 28.07 -0.34 3.34
N SER A 117 27.84 -1.34 4.22
CA SER A 117 28.07 -2.75 3.94
C SER A 117 26.83 -3.47 3.43
N ILE A 118 25.78 -2.72 3.04
CA ILE A 118 24.56 -3.34 2.48
C ILE A 118 24.93 -4.05 1.20
N THR A 119 24.71 -5.36 1.18
CA THR A 119 24.94 -6.21 0.01
C THR A 119 23.66 -6.97 -0.34
N LYS A 120 23.58 -7.33 -1.62
CA LYS A 120 22.50 -8.14 -2.19
C LYS A 120 23.11 -9.48 -2.56
N LYS A 121 22.49 -10.56 -2.08
CA LYS A 121 22.68 -11.92 -2.60
C LYS A 121 21.46 -12.30 -3.43
N GLU A 122 21.17 -13.59 -3.60
CA GLU A 122 19.93 -14.03 -4.23
C GLU A 122 18.71 -13.45 -3.49
N LEU A 123 17.93 -12.63 -4.20
CA LEU A 123 16.70 -12.06 -3.69
C LEU A 123 15.61 -13.13 -3.71
N ALA A 124 14.89 -13.25 -2.60
CA ALA A 124 13.72 -14.10 -2.50
C ALA A 124 12.53 -13.26 -2.05
N ILE A 125 11.45 -13.34 -2.82
CA ILE A 125 10.18 -12.67 -2.53
C ILE A 125 9.18 -13.73 -2.09
N ARG A 126 8.59 -13.52 -0.92
CA ARG A 126 7.49 -14.33 -0.42
C ARG A 126 6.27 -13.45 -0.23
N ASN A 127 5.31 -13.58 -1.14
CA ASN A 127 4.02 -12.92 -1.02
C ASN A 127 3.29 -13.44 0.21
N ILE A 128 2.75 -12.52 1.01
CA ILE A 128 1.99 -12.81 2.22
C ILE A 128 0.56 -12.45 1.90
N LYS A 129 -0.31 -13.47 1.86
CA LYS A 129 -1.74 -13.23 1.67
C LYS A 129 -2.28 -12.38 2.81
N THR A 130 -2.74 -11.20 2.47
CA THR A 130 -3.54 -10.35 3.34
C THR A 130 -4.99 -10.51 2.89
N GLU A 131 -5.91 -10.58 3.85
CA GLU A 131 -7.33 -10.53 3.53
C GLU A 131 -7.73 -9.07 3.40
N ASN A 132 -8.35 -8.70 2.28
CA ASN A 132 -8.99 -7.42 2.14
C ASN A 132 -10.27 -7.40 3.01
N PRO A 133 -10.33 -6.62 4.11
CA PRO A 133 -11.52 -6.57 4.96
C PRO A 133 -12.72 -5.96 4.23
N ASP A 134 -12.47 -5.02 3.31
CA ASP A 134 -13.51 -4.33 2.53
C ASP A 134 -14.11 -5.27 1.48
N LEU A 135 -13.31 -6.19 0.93
CA LEU A 135 -13.80 -7.26 0.05
C LEU A 135 -14.90 -8.09 0.73
N LYS A 136 -14.74 -8.45 2.01
CA LYS A 136 -15.78 -9.19 2.74
C LYS A 136 -17.09 -8.41 2.86
N ILE A 137 -17.02 -7.08 2.93
CA ILE A 137 -18.20 -6.21 2.98
C ILE A 137 -18.84 -6.17 1.59
N VAL A 138 -18.05 -5.90 0.55
CA VAL A 138 -18.53 -5.83 -0.83
C VAL A 138 -19.12 -7.15 -1.30
N SER A 139 -18.49 -8.30 -1.01
CA SER A 139 -19.02 -9.62 -1.35
C SER A 139 -20.39 -9.88 -0.70
N LYS A 140 -20.67 -9.31 0.48
CA LYS A 140 -22.00 -9.41 1.11
C LYS A 140 -23.01 -8.53 0.40
N ILE A 141 -22.64 -7.29 0.08
CA ILE A 141 -23.52 -6.33 -0.64
C ILE A 141 -23.89 -6.91 -2.01
N LEU A 142 -22.92 -7.54 -2.70
CA LEU A 142 -23.07 -8.11 -4.04
C LEU A 142 -23.49 -9.59 -4.05
N SER A 143 -23.97 -10.12 -2.93
CA SER A 143 -24.30 -11.55 -2.80
C SER A 143 -25.41 -12.05 -3.73
N SER A 144 -26.20 -11.14 -4.32
CA SER A 144 -27.20 -11.48 -5.34
C SER A 144 -26.61 -11.68 -6.74
N LEU A 145 -25.38 -11.25 -6.99
CA LEU A 145 -24.75 -11.33 -8.30
C LEU A 145 -24.19 -12.74 -8.54
N ASN A 146 -24.29 -13.19 -9.80
CA ASN A 146 -23.65 -14.43 -10.22
C ASN A 146 -22.15 -14.21 -10.54
N LYS A 147 -21.42 -15.31 -10.73
CA LYS A 147 -19.98 -15.25 -11.00
C LYS A 147 -19.63 -14.41 -12.24
N GLN A 148 -20.37 -14.55 -13.33
CA GLN A 148 -20.11 -13.79 -14.57
C GLN A 148 -20.28 -12.29 -14.34
N GLN A 149 -21.27 -11.88 -13.55
CA GLN A 149 -21.49 -10.49 -13.16
C GLN A 149 -20.37 -9.95 -12.26
N LEU A 150 -19.91 -10.76 -11.31
CA LEU A 150 -18.80 -10.38 -10.42
C LEU A 150 -17.48 -10.25 -11.19
N ASP A 151 -17.24 -11.11 -12.19
CA ASP A 151 -16.03 -11.09 -13.03
C ASP A 151 -15.96 -9.82 -13.92
N LEU A 152 -17.06 -9.07 -14.08
CA LEU A 152 -17.06 -7.76 -14.73
C LEU A 152 -16.55 -6.63 -13.81
N LEU A 153 -16.48 -6.88 -12.50
CA LEU A 153 -16.11 -5.89 -11.48
C LEU A 153 -14.68 -6.11 -10.98
N GLU A 154 -14.08 -5.06 -10.41
CA GLU A 154 -12.72 -5.06 -9.88
C GLU A 154 -12.70 -5.12 -8.34
N ILE A 155 -13.50 -6.03 -7.77
CA ILE A 155 -13.77 -6.03 -6.32
C ILE A 155 -12.62 -6.54 -5.45
N GLU A 156 -11.67 -7.31 -6.00
CA GLU A 156 -10.52 -7.83 -5.23
C GLU A 156 -9.66 -6.68 -4.63
N SER A 157 -9.52 -5.60 -5.39
CA SER A 157 -8.84 -4.36 -4.98
C SER A 157 -9.80 -3.32 -4.38
N THR A 158 -11.00 -3.71 -3.96
CA THR A 158 -11.96 -2.78 -3.36
C THR A 158 -11.39 -2.14 -2.10
N PHE A 159 -11.74 -0.89 -1.85
CA PHE A 159 -11.46 -0.23 -0.59
C PHE A 159 -12.56 0.77 -0.24
N GLU A 160 -12.67 1.06 1.05
CA GLU A 160 -13.60 2.07 1.56
C GLU A 160 -13.07 3.50 1.38
N ILE A 161 -13.94 4.38 0.89
CA ILE A 161 -13.77 5.84 0.80
C ILE A 161 -14.86 6.50 1.63
N GLU A 162 -14.47 7.36 2.57
CA GLU A 162 -15.39 8.17 3.37
C GLU A 162 -15.52 9.58 2.78
N ILE A 163 -16.74 10.00 2.43
CA ILE A 163 -17.05 11.36 1.95
C ILE A 163 -18.31 11.86 2.64
N GLY A 164 -18.17 12.91 3.46
CA GLY A 164 -19.30 13.51 4.18
C GLY A 164 -20.04 12.51 5.07
N GLU A 165 -19.29 11.76 5.91
CA GLU A 165 -19.80 10.74 6.84
C GLU A 165 -20.51 9.55 6.16
N LYS A 166 -20.39 9.42 4.83
CA LYS A 166 -20.90 8.29 4.05
C LYS A 166 -19.74 7.47 3.52
N PHE A 167 -19.93 6.15 3.51
CA PHE A 167 -18.93 5.17 3.08
C PHE A 167 -19.29 4.60 1.72
N TYR A 168 -18.31 4.60 0.82
CA TYR A 168 -18.41 4.08 -0.54
C TYR A 168 -17.33 3.02 -0.75
N TYR A 169 -17.68 1.91 -1.37
CA TYR A 169 -16.77 0.80 -1.65
C TYR A 169 -16.54 0.69 -3.15
N LEU A 170 -15.27 0.76 -3.55
CA LEU A 170 -14.88 0.69 -4.97
C LEU A 170 -15.33 -0.63 -5.62
N ILE A 171 -15.93 -0.56 -6.82
CA ILE A 171 -16.20 -1.73 -7.65
C ILE A 171 -15.56 -1.66 -9.04
N LEU A 172 -15.17 -0.47 -9.53
CA LEU A 172 -14.35 -0.29 -10.74
C LEU A 172 -13.43 0.93 -10.59
N ASP A 173 -12.16 0.75 -10.92
CA ASP A 173 -11.19 1.84 -11.06
C ASP A 173 -11.35 2.49 -12.44
N MET A 174 -11.61 3.80 -12.49
CA MET A 174 -11.74 4.56 -13.76
C MET A 174 -10.51 5.42 -14.05
N GLU A 175 -9.40 5.17 -13.33
CA GLU A 175 -8.13 5.89 -13.43
C GLU A 175 -8.22 7.36 -13.00
N ASP A 176 -7.06 8.01 -12.78
CA ASP A 176 -6.97 9.43 -12.40
C ASP A 176 -7.83 9.86 -11.18
N GLY A 177 -8.00 8.96 -10.22
CA GLY A 177 -8.83 9.21 -9.03
C GLY A 177 -10.34 9.20 -9.29
N ASN A 178 -10.76 8.67 -10.45
CA ASN A 178 -12.15 8.45 -10.81
C ASN A 178 -12.57 7.01 -10.49
N TYR A 179 -13.77 6.83 -9.96
CA TYR A 179 -14.21 5.52 -9.49
C TYR A 179 -15.71 5.29 -9.72
N ILE A 180 -16.08 4.02 -9.89
CA ILE A 180 -17.43 3.55 -9.64
C ILE A 180 -17.44 2.83 -8.29
N ALA A 181 -18.34 3.26 -7.40
CA ALA A 181 -18.43 2.72 -6.05
C ALA A 181 -19.87 2.39 -5.66
N ILE A 182 -20.02 1.57 -4.63
CA ILE A 182 -21.31 1.21 -4.05
C ILE A 182 -21.41 1.61 -2.59
N ASP A 183 -22.62 1.92 -2.12
CA ASP A 183 -22.89 2.02 -0.68
C ASP A 183 -23.31 0.66 -0.08
N LYS A 184 -23.53 0.63 1.24
CA LYS A 184 -24.01 -0.58 1.95
C LYS A 184 -25.38 -1.09 1.49
N LYS A 185 -26.13 -0.29 0.72
CA LYS A 185 -27.44 -0.64 0.15
C LYS A 185 -27.34 -1.10 -1.31
N GLY A 186 -26.13 -1.12 -1.89
CA GLY A 186 -25.88 -1.51 -3.27
C GLY A 186 -26.18 -0.42 -4.31
N LYS A 187 -26.46 0.82 -3.88
CA LYS A 187 -26.61 1.96 -4.80
C LYS A 187 -25.26 2.27 -5.43
N VAL A 188 -25.27 2.65 -6.71
CA VAL A 188 -24.04 2.84 -7.48
C VAL A 188 -23.78 4.32 -7.71
N TYR A 189 -22.55 4.74 -7.47
CA TYR A 189 -22.09 6.12 -7.50
C TYR A 189 -20.89 6.27 -8.43
N ARG A 190 -20.82 7.41 -9.11
CA ARG A 190 -19.54 7.92 -9.62
C ARG A 190 -18.85 8.76 -8.55
N LEU A 191 -17.54 8.59 -8.40
CA LEU A 191 -16.69 9.41 -7.55
C LEU A 191 -15.65 10.10 -8.44
N ILE A 192 -15.52 11.43 -8.32
CA ILE A 192 -14.54 12.24 -9.05
C ILE A 192 -13.78 13.08 -8.04
N HIS A 193 -12.47 12.87 -7.93
CA HIS A 193 -11.65 13.53 -6.91
C HIS A 193 -11.60 15.07 -7.07
N ASP A 194 -11.37 15.57 -8.29
CA ASP A 194 -11.14 16.98 -8.56
C ASP A 194 -12.36 17.69 -9.19
N HIS A 195 -13.56 17.41 -8.67
CA HIS A 195 -14.80 17.99 -9.17
C HIS A 195 -15.66 18.61 -8.07
N THR A 196 -16.41 19.66 -8.41
CA THR A 196 -17.30 20.37 -7.46
C THR A 196 -18.38 19.45 -6.89
N GLU A 197 -18.85 18.50 -7.69
CA GLU A 197 -19.69 17.38 -7.29
C GLU A 197 -18.84 16.10 -7.27
N ILE A 198 -18.24 15.80 -6.12
CA ILE A 198 -17.36 14.64 -5.91
C ILE A 198 -18.14 13.33 -6.04
N VAL A 199 -19.38 13.27 -5.56
CA VAL A 199 -20.20 12.06 -5.50
C VAL A 199 -21.51 12.27 -6.24
N LYS A 200 -21.87 11.37 -7.14
CA LYS A 200 -23.17 11.37 -7.80
C LYS A 200 -23.73 9.96 -7.93
N GLU A 201 -24.96 9.75 -7.47
CA GLU A 201 -25.69 8.49 -7.68
C GLU A 201 -26.01 8.35 -9.17
N ILE A 202 -25.65 7.21 -9.76
CA ILE A 202 -25.84 6.93 -11.18
C ILE A 202 -26.79 5.76 -11.42
N PHE A 203 -26.88 4.80 -10.49
CA PHE A 203 -27.86 3.71 -10.52
C PHE A 203 -28.39 3.39 -9.12
N LYS A 204 -29.65 2.94 -9.06
CA LYS A 204 -30.33 2.63 -7.79
C LYS A 204 -29.83 1.34 -7.15
N ASN A 205 -29.32 0.40 -7.95
CA ASN A 205 -28.75 -0.86 -7.48
C ASN A 205 -27.74 -1.42 -8.49
N THR A 206 -26.95 -2.42 -8.08
CA THR A 206 -25.89 -3.00 -8.92
C THR A 206 -26.41 -3.83 -10.10
N ASN A 207 -27.63 -4.38 -10.03
CA ASN A 207 -28.20 -5.10 -11.19
C ASN A 207 -28.53 -4.12 -12.32
N ASP A 208 -29.20 -2.99 -12.02
CA ASP A 208 -29.47 -1.94 -13.01
C ASP A 208 -28.18 -1.44 -13.67
N PHE A 209 -27.11 -1.31 -12.88
CA PHE A 209 -25.79 -0.93 -13.37
C PHE A 209 -25.21 -1.98 -14.34
N LEU A 210 -25.31 -3.27 -14.00
CA LEU A 210 -24.78 -4.36 -14.82
C LEU A 210 -25.64 -4.66 -16.07
N GLU A 211 -26.88 -4.21 -16.11
CA GLU A 211 -27.67 -4.17 -17.35
C GLU A 211 -27.10 -3.15 -18.35
N PHE A 212 -26.50 -2.06 -17.85
CA PHE A 212 -25.85 -1.03 -18.66
C PHE A 212 -24.37 -1.32 -18.96
N TYR A 213 -23.64 -1.88 -17.99
CA TYR A 213 -22.20 -2.09 -18.05
C TYR A 213 -21.84 -3.55 -18.42
N SER A 214 -21.34 -3.73 -19.63
CA SER A 214 -20.94 -5.04 -20.17
C SER A 214 -19.45 -5.34 -20.00
N GLY A 215 -18.76 -4.71 -19.03
CA GLY A 215 -17.30 -4.82 -18.86
C GLY A 215 -16.47 -3.80 -19.65
N ASN A 216 -17.08 -2.99 -20.52
CA ASN A 216 -16.36 -1.94 -21.24
C ASN A 216 -16.46 -0.60 -20.51
N LYS A 217 -15.33 -0.13 -19.93
CA LYS A 217 -15.26 1.13 -19.18
C LYS A 217 -15.64 2.36 -20.02
N TYR A 218 -15.50 2.29 -21.35
CA TYR A 218 -15.94 3.36 -22.24
C TYR A 218 -17.43 3.72 -22.09
N ASN A 219 -18.28 2.73 -21.78
CA ASN A 219 -19.71 2.95 -21.55
C ASN A 219 -19.97 3.93 -20.40
N LEU A 220 -19.02 4.04 -19.47
CA LEU A 220 -19.15 4.79 -18.23
C LEU A 220 -18.60 6.22 -18.35
N GLU A 221 -17.83 6.54 -19.40
CA GLU A 221 -17.26 7.88 -19.60
C GLU A 221 -18.32 8.99 -19.58
N ILE A 222 -19.55 8.68 -19.97
CA ILE A 222 -20.69 9.62 -19.94
C ILE A 222 -20.96 10.18 -18.54
N TYR A 223 -20.57 9.46 -17.48
CA TYR A 223 -20.75 9.91 -16.10
C TYR A 223 -19.60 10.81 -15.63
N PHE A 224 -18.44 10.75 -16.28
CA PHE A 224 -17.20 11.45 -15.88
C PHE A 224 -16.90 12.71 -16.70
N LYS A 225 -17.81 13.10 -17.60
CA LYS A 225 -17.82 14.38 -18.30
C LYS A 225 -18.52 15.45 -17.48
#